data_AF-A0A6M8W9W7-F1
#
_entry.id   AF-A0A6M8W9W7-F1
#
_cell.length_a   1.000
_cell.length_b   1.000
_cell.length_c   1.000
_cell.angle_alpha   90.00
_cell.angle_beta   90.00
_cell.angle_gamma   90.00
#
_symmetry.space_group_name_H-M   'P 1'
#
loop_
_entity.id
_entity.type
_entity.pdbx_description
1 polymer ?
#
loop_
_entity_poly.entity_id
_entity_poly.type
_entity_poly.pdbx_seq_one_letter_code
_entity_poly.pdbx_strand_id
1 'polypeptide(L)'
;MFIGEAPGADEDRTGVPFVGRAGQLLNKMIAAMGLSRESVYIANVLKTRPPNNATPTVEEAQLCAPYLHEQIAIVAPEVIVTVGLPATRLILQSTDSMGRLRGRWAEYVGPGAAGIRVPVMPTYHPAYLLRSYTPENRKKVWSDLQQVMARLV
;
A
#
# COMPACT_ATOMS: atom_id res chain seq x y z
N MET A 1 5.65 -3.14 5.98
CA MET A 1 5.20 -3.64 4.66
C MET A 1 4.39 -2.57 3.94
N PHE A 2 4.60 -2.37 2.64
CA PHE A 2 3.82 -1.47 1.80
C PHE A 2 2.91 -2.27 0.86
N ILE A 3 1.65 -1.85 0.71
CA ILE A 3 0.66 -2.53 -0.12
C ILE A 3 0.02 -1.56 -1.10
N GLY A 4 0.23 -1.79 -2.39
CA GLY A 4 -0.36 -1.05 -3.50
C GLY A 4 -1.52 -1.75 -4.18
N GLU A 5 -1.91 -1.23 -5.33
CA GLU A 5 -3.11 -1.63 -6.07
C GLU A 5 -2.85 -2.83 -7.00
N ALA A 6 -2.03 -2.66 -8.03
CA ALA A 6 -1.72 -3.67 -9.03
C ALA A 6 -0.39 -3.34 -9.72
N PRO A 7 0.27 -4.33 -10.36
CA PRO A 7 1.38 -4.08 -11.28
C PRO A 7 0.98 -3.12 -12.41
N GLY A 8 1.87 -2.19 -12.76
CA GLY A 8 1.80 -1.43 -14.00
C GLY A 8 2.58 -2.11 -15.12
N ALA A 9 2.74 -1.44 -16.26
CA ALA A 9 3.42 -2.00 -17.42
C ALA A 9 4.89 -2.37 -17.18
N ASP A 10 5.62 -1.56 -16.41
CA ASP A 10 7.02 -1.84 -16.10
C ASP A 10 7.17 -2.98 -15.08
N GLU A 11 6.27 -3.04 -14.09
CA GLU A 11 6.22 -4.12 -13.12
C GLU A 11 5.90 -5.46 -13.80
N ASP A 12 4.92 -5.48 -14.71
CA ASP A 12 4.52 -6.65 -15.49
C ASP A 12 5.67 -7.19 -16.36
N ARG A 13 6.41 -6.29 -17.02
CA ARG A 13 7.56 -6.65 -17.86
C ARG A 13 8.75 -7.20 -17.08
N THR A 14 8.96 -6.72 -15.85
CA THR A 14 10.16 -7.03 -15.07
C THR A 14 9.93 -8.04 -13.96
N GLY A 15 8.67 -8.28 -13.57
CA GLY A 15 8.30 -9.08 -12.40
C GLY A 15 8.62 -8.39 -11.05
N VAL A 16 9.06 -7.14 -11.06
CA VAL A 16 9.46 -6.41 -9.85
C VAL A 16 8.41 -5.35 -9.50
N PRO A 17 7.82 -5.35 -8.29
CA PRO A 17 6.78 -4.40 -7.93
C PRO A 17 7.32 -2.97 -7.78
N PHE A 18 6.56 -1.94 -8.15
CA PHE A 18 6.92 -0.53 -7.98
C PHE A 18 8.31 -0.17 -8.57
N VAL A 19 8.50 -0.38 -9.88
CA VAL A 19 9.70 0.03 -10.63
C VAL A 19 9.43 1.16 -11.64
N GLY A 20 8.17 1.37 -12.02
CA GLY A 20 7.76 2.49 -12.86
C GLY A 20 7.81 3.84 -12.13
N ARG A 21 7.28 4.90 -12.75
CA ARG A 21 7.32 6.28 -12.19
C ARG A 21 6.74 6.39 -10.78
N ALA A 22 5.61 5.73 -10.52
CA ALA A 22 4.99 5.70 -9.19
C ALA A 22 5.88 4.96 -8.17
N GLY A 23 6.54 3.88 -8.59
CA GLY A 23 7.49 3.13 -7.78
C GLY A 23 8.75 3.89 -7.43
N GLN A 24 9.30 4.67 -8.36
CA GLN A 24 10.41 5.56 -8.07
C GLN A 24 10.06 6.60 -7.00
N LEU A 25 8.83 7.14 -7.03
CA LEU A 25 8.37 8.05 -5.98
C LEU A 25 8.18 7.33 -4.65
N LEU A 26 7.63 6.10 -4.63
CA LEU A 26 7.55 5.28 -3.42
C LEU A 26 8.94 5.02 -2.82
N ASN A 27 9.94 4.67 -3.65
CA ASN A 27 11.31 4.46 -3.19
C ASN A 27 11.90 5.72 -2.55
N LYS A 28 11.64 6.91 -3.12
CA LYS A 28 12.04 8.19 -2.52
C LYS A 28 11.35 8.44 -1.17
N MET A 29 10.08 8.07 -1.05
CA MET A 29 9.33 8.18 0.21
C MET A 29 9.90 7.24 1.28
N ILE A 30 10.20 5.99 0.94
CA ILE A 30 10.84 5.01 1.84
C ILE A 30 12.22 5.51 2.28
N ALA A 31 13.04 6.00 1.35
CA ALA A 31 14.35 6.58 1.66
C ALA A 31 14.24 7.80 2.59
N ALA A 32 13.25 8.68 2.37
CA ALA A 32 13.00 9.82 3.25
C ALA A 32 12.58 9.38 4.66
N MET A 33 12.00 8.18 4.82
CA MET A 33 11.72 7.60 6.13
C MET A 33 12.97 7.04 6.84
N GLY A 34 14.15 7.10 6.20
CA GLY A 34 15.38 6.49 6.71
C GLY A 34 15.46 4.97 6.50
N LEU A 35 14.56 4.41 5.69
CA LEU A 35 14.52 2.97 5.37
C LEU A 35 15.12 2.71 3.99
N SER A 36 15.61 1.49 3.75
CA SER A 36 15.98 1.05 2.40
C SER A 36 14.85 0.27 1.76
N ARG A 37 14.89 0.10 0.43
CA ARG A 37 13.89 -0.71 -0.26
C ARG A 37 14.00 -2.18 0.14
N GLU A 38 15.22 -2.64 0.37
CA GLU A 38 15.57 -4.01 0.74
C GLU A 38 15.15 -4.33 2.18
N SER A 39 15.07 -3.30 3.05
CA SER A 39 14.61 -3.46 4.43
C SER A 39 13.08 -3.46 4.56
N VAL A 40 12.33 -3.36 3.46
CA VAL A 40 10.86 -3.35 3.49
C VAL A 40 10.28 -4.34 2.48
N TYR A 41 9.14 -4.94 2.84
CA TYR A 41 8.38 -5.77 1.91
C TYR A 41 7.35 -4.91 1.16
N ILE A 42 7.28 -5.03 -0.16
CA ILE A 42 6.36 -4.30 -1.03
C ILE A 42 5.49 -5.31 -1.80
N ALA A 43 4.18 -5.19 -1.69
CA ALA A 43 3.21 -6.03 -2.38
C ALA A 43 2.11 -5.18 -3.04
N ASN A 44 1.26 -5.84 -3.83
CA ASN A 44 0.05 -5.27 -4.41
C ASN A 44 -1.16 -6.14 -4.08
N VAL A 45 -2.37 -5.56 -4.16
CA VAL A 45 -3.63 -6.30 -4.09
C VAL A 45 -3.72 -7.31 -5.22
N LEU A 46 -3.70 -6.85 -6.48
CA LEU A 46 -3.60 -7.76 -7.62
C LEU A 46 -2.15 -8.19 -7.80
N LYS A 47 -1.97 -9.44 -8.23
CA LYS A 47 -0.65 -10.00 -8.57
C LYS A 47 -0.36 -9.92 -10.07
N THR A 48 -1.35 -9.54 -10.86
CA THR A 48 -1.27 -9.41 -12.32
C THR A 48 -1.70 -8.00 -12.73
N ARG A 49 -1.15 -7.53 -13.84
CA ARG A 49 -1.51 -6.25 -14.43
C ARG A 49 -2.92 -6.32 -15.05
N PRO A 50 -3.86 -5.46 -14.63
CA PRO A 50 -5.16 -5.38 -15.28
C PRO A 50 -5.05 -4.75 -16.68
N PRO A 51 -5.95 -5.10 -17.62
CA PRO A 51 -5.98 -4.49 -18.95
C PRO A 51 -5.96 -2.95 -18.87
N ASN A 52 -5.12 -2.32 -19.67
CA ASN A 52 -4.95 -0.86 -19.71
C ASN A 52 -4.61 -0.19 -18.36
N ASN A 53 -4.05 -0.93 -17.39
CA ASN A 53 -3.81 -0.44 -16.02
C ASN A 53 -5.08 0.06 -15.33
N ALA A 54 -6.23 -0.57 -15.61
CA ALA A 54 -7.50 -0.23 -14.96
C ALA A 54 -7.41 -0.43 -13.44
N THR A 55 -8.25 0.30 -12.71
CA THR A 55 -8.38 0.06 -11.28
C THR A 55 -9.02 -1.31 -11.03
N PRO A 56 -8.47 -2.14 -10.13
CA PRO A 56 -9.06 -3.41 -9.74
C PRO A 56 -10.50 -3.23 -9.27
N THR A 57 -11.37 -4.11 -9.74
CA THR A 57 -12.70 -4.26 -9.16
C THR A 57 -12.60 -4.86 -7.76
N VAL A 58 -13.66 -4.71 -6.98
CA VAL A 58 -13.75 -5.33 -5.65
C VAL A 58 -13.66 -6.86 -5.76
N GLU A 59 -14.27 -7.44 -6.78
CA GLU A 59 -14.27 -8.88 -7.03
C GLU A 59 -12.86 -9.40 -7.37
N GLU A 60 -12.15 -8.77 -8.30
CA GLU A 60 -10.76 -9.14 -8.63
C GLU A 60 -9.84 -9.04 -7.41
N ALA A 61 -10.00 -7.98 -6.62
CA ALA A 61 -9.25 -7.77 -5.39
C ALA A 61 -9.52 -8.89 -4.37
N GLN A 62 -10.78 -9.30 -4.20
CA GLN A 62 -11.17 -10.39 -3.30
C GLN A 62 -10.63 -11.74 -3.77
N LEU A 63 -10.68 -12.04 -5.07
CA LEU A 63 -10.15 -13.27 -5.64
C LEU A 63 -8.62 -13.39 -5.44
N CYS A 64 -7.90 -12.27 -5.53
CA CYS A 64 -6.45 -12.24 -5.27
C CYS A 64 -6.07 -12.12 -3.79
N ALA A 65 -7.01 -11.79 -2.90
CA ALA A 65 -6.76 -11.52 -1.49
C ALA A 65 -6.05 -12.66 -0.73
N PRO A 66 -6.33 -13.95 -0.96
CA PRO A 66 -5.68 -15.05 -0.24
C PRO A 66 -4.14 -14.98 -0.31
N TYR A 67 -3.57 -14.68 -1.49
CA TYR A 67 -2.12 -14.53 -1.65
C TYR A 67 -1.57 -13.39 -0.80
N LEU A 68 -2.29 -12.27 -0.72
CA LEU A 68 -1.84 -11.13 0.07
C LEU A 68 -1.94 -11.44 1.58
N HIS A 69 -2.99 -12.13 2.02
CA HIS A 69 -3.11 -12.54 3.42
C HIS A 69 -2.01 -13.51 3.83
N GLU A 70 -1.68 -14.48 2.97
CA GLU A 70 -0.56 -15.40 3.20
C GLU A 70 0.79 -14.65 3.24
N GLN A 71 1.01 -13.69 2.33
CA GLN A 71 2.19 -12.83 2.38
C GLN A 71 2.29 -12.04 3.69
N ILE A 72 1.19 -11.46 4.18
CA ILE A 72 1.20 -10.73 5.45
C ILE A 72 1.47 -11.68 6.62
N ALA A 73 0.91 -12.89 6.61
CA ALA A 73 1.15 -13.91 7.64
C ALA A 73 2.61 -14.36 7.70
N ILE A 74 3.24 -14.58 6.54
CA ILE A 74 4.66 -14.98 6.45
C ILE A 74 5.59 -13.83 6.84
N VAL A 75 5.33 -12.62 6.32
CA VAL A 75 6.17 -11.45 6.58
C VAL A 75 6.03 -10.96 8.02
N ALA A 76 4.86 -11.19 8.65
CA ALA A 76 4.51 -10.74 9.99
C ALA A 76 4.96 -9.28 10.28
N PRO A 77 4.53 -8.30 9.45
CA PRO A 77 5.07 -6.96 9.52
C PRO A 77 4.64 -6.22 10.80
N GLU A 78 5.54 -5.39 11.35
CA GLU A 78 5.22 -4.51 12.48
C GLU A 78 4.16 -3.45 12.13
N VAL A 79 4.20 -2.96 10.88
CA VAL A 79 3.26 -1.97 10.33
C VAL A 79 2.96 -2.28 8.87
N ILE A 80 1.70 -2.09 8.46
CA ILE A 80 1.28 -2.05 7.05
C ILE A 80 1.00 -0.60 6.65
N VAL A 81 1.55 -0.18 5.51
CA VAL A 81 1.20 1.09 4.87
C VAL A 81 0.46 0.78 3.57
N THR A 82 -0.83 1.07 3.52
CA THR A 82 -1.61 0.93 2.28
C THR A 82 -1.50 2.22 1.46
N VAL A 83 -1.06 2.09 0.21
CA VAL A 83 -0.94 3.21 -0.72
C VAL A 83 -2.08 3.16 -1.73
N GLY A 84 -3.07 4.04 -1.57
CA GLY A 84 -4.24 4.11 -2.44
C GLY A 84 -5.47 3.36 -1.92
N LEU A 85 -6.60 3.63 -2.57
CA LEU A 85 -7.92 3.22 -2.09
C LEU A 85 -8.17 1.71 -2.22
N PRO A 86 -7.85 1.02 -3.32
CA PRO A 86 -8.11 -0.43 -3.42
C PRO A 86 -7.36 -1.23 -2.35
N ALA A 87 -6.08 -0.93 -2.14
CA ALA A 87 -5.28 -1.53 -1.07
C ALA A 87 -5.89 -1.28 0.30
N THR A 88 -6.25 -0.02 0.58
CA THR A 88 -6.84 0.36 1.86
C THR A 88 -8.16 -0.34 2.12
N ARG A 89 -9.08 -0.36 1.13
CA ARG A 89 -10.39 -0.98 1.29
C ARG A 89 -10.29 -2.49 1.48
N LEU A 90 -9.42 -3.18 0.75
CA LEU A 90 -9.24 -4.62 0.92
C LEU A 90 -8.66 -4.95 2.29
N ILE A 91 -7.60 -4.25 2.71
CA ILE A 91 -6.94 -4.55 3.99
C ILE A 91 -7.81 -4.19 5.20
N LEU A 92 -8.58 -3.10 5.12
CA LEU A 92 -9.43 -2.65 6.22
C LEU A 92 -10.87 -3.13 6.14
N GLN A 93 -11.25 -3.86 5.09
CA GLN A 93 -12.64 -4.26 4.81
C GLN A 93 -13.61 -3.06 4.88
N SER A 94 -13.19 -1.92 4.32
CA SER A 94 -13.91 -0.64 4.43
C SER A 94 -14.51 -0.19 3.10
N THR A 95 -15.63 0.53 3.16
CA THR A 95 -16.26 1.19 2.01
C THR A 95 -16.00 2.70 1.97
N ASP A 96 -15.32 3.25 2.97
CA ASP A 96 -15.08 4.70 3.09
C ASP A 96 -14.22 5.26 1.95
N SER A 97 -14.22 6.59 1.83
CA SER A 97 -13.39 7.32 0.88
C SER A 97 -11.96 7.47 1.39
N MET A 98 -11.00 7.62 0.46
CA MET A 98 -9.58 7.77 0.81
C MET A 98 -9.34 8.96 1.76
N GLY A 99 -10.06 10.06 1.57
CA GLY A 99 -9.95 11.26 2.40
C GLY A 99 -10.34 11.05 3.86
N ARG A 100 -11.27 10.13 4.13
CA ARG A 100 -11.68 9.75 5.51
C ARG A 100 -10.70 8.79 6.16
N LEU A 101 -10.09 7.90 5.37
CA LEU A 101 -9.25 6.81 5.85
C LEU A 101 -7.79 7.23 6.07
N ARG A 102 -7.26 8.12 5.22
CA ARG A 102 -5.84 8.45 5.28
C ARG A 102 -5.41 9.13 6.58
N GLY A 103 -4.20 8.83 7.01
CA GLY A 103 -3.60 9.47 8.19
C GLY A 103 -4.24 9.10 9.52
N ARG A 104 -5.12 8.09 9.52
CA ARG A 104 -5.76 7.54 10.71
C ARG A 104 -5.31 6.10 10.87
N TRP A 105 -4.77 5.78 12.04
CA TRP A 105 -4.43 4.41 12.38
C TRP A 105 -5.68 3.54 12.36
N ALA A 106 -5.55 2.40 11.69
CA ALA A 106 -6.51 1.32 11.70
C ALA A 106 -5.76 0.01 12.00
N GLU A 107 -6.46 -1.10 11.91
CA GLU A 107 -5.92 -2.41 12.22
C GLU A 107 -6.32 -3.41 11.14
N TYR A 108 -5.34 -4.13 10.63
CA TYR A 108 -5.55 -5.32 9.83
C TYR A 108 -5.77 -6.49 10.78
N VAL A 109 -6.83 -7.27 10.52
CA VAL A 109 -7.10 -8.52 11.21
C VAL A 109 -6.99 -9.65 10.19
N GLY A 110 -6.01 -10.52 10.39
CA GLY A 110 -5.78 -11.67 9.54
C GLY A 110 -6.95 -12.66 9.55
N PRO A 111 -7.17 -13.41 8.47
CA PRO A 111 -8.18 -14.46 8.46
C PRO A 111 -7.84 -15.58 9.47
N GLY A 112 -8.87 -16.19 10.07
CA GLY A 112 -8.75 -17.29 11.02
C GLY A 112 -8.85 -16.87 12.50
N ALA A 113 -9.10 -17.86 13.38
CA ALA A 113 -9.44 -17.62 14.80
C ALA A 113 -8.30 -17.01 15.64
N ALA A 114 -7.04 -17.17 15.22
CA ALA A 114 -5.86 -16.57 15.85
C ALA A 114 -5.26 -15.44 14.99
N GLY A 115 -6.06 -14.85 14.08
CA GLY A 115 -5.60 -13.93 13.05
C GLY A 115 -4.64 -12.85 13.55
N ILE A 116 -3.51 -12.72 12.87
CA ILE A 116 -2.50 -11.70 13.19
C ILE A 116 -3.12 -10.30 13.14
N ARG A 117 -2.69 -9.46 14.06
CA ARG A 117 -3.14 -8.08 14.19
C ARG A 117 -1.99 -7.15 13.87
N VAL A 118 -2.18 -6.30 12.86
CA VAL A 118 -1.13 -5.40 12.40
C VAL A 118 -1.68 -3.98 12.28
N PRO A 119 -1.05 -2.96 12.86
CA PRO A 119 -1.44 -1.57 12.67
C PRO A 119 -1.28 -1.15 11.21
N VAL A 120 -2.29 -0.45 10.68
CA VAL A 120 -2.35 -0.02 9.28
C VAL A 120 -2.40 1.50 9.22
N MET A 121 -1.53 2.09 8.39
CA MET A 121 -1.58 3.50 8.02
C MET A 121 -1.97 3.64 6.54
N PRO A 122 -3.20 4.09 6.24
CA PRO A 122 -3.59 4.42 4.88
C PRO A 122 -3.02 5.75 4.42
N THR A 123 -2.55 5.81 3.18
CA THR A 123 -2.12 7.06 2.54
C THR A 123 -2.42 7.07 1.04
N TYR A 124 -2.20 8.21 0.38
CA TYR A 124 -2.44 8.33 -1.06
C TYR A 124 -1.41 7.53 -1.87
N HIS A 125 -1.87 6.98 -3.00
CA HIS A 125 -0.99 6.30 -3.94
C HIS A 125 0.02 7.28 -4.58
N PRO A 126 1.29 6.90 -4.80
CA PRO A 126 2.28 7.75 -5.46
C PRO A 126 1.83 8.27 -6.84
N ALA A 127 1.09 7.47 -7.60
CA ALA A 127 0.52 7.91 -8.89
C ALA A 127 -0.47 9.09 -8.75
N TYR A 128 -1.21 9.18 -7.63
CA TYR A 128 -2.05 10.34 -7.36
C TYR A 128 -1.20 11.58 -7.13
N LEU A 129 -0.12 11.48 -6.35
CA LEU A 129 0.82 12.59 -6.14
C LEU A 129 1.47 13.04 -7.45
N LEU A 130 1.81 12.13 -8.36
CA LEU A 130 2.38 12.48 -9.66
C LEU A 130 1.40 13.24 -10.55
N ARG A 131 0.10 12.93 -10.50
CA ARG A 131 -0.94 13.64 -11.27
C ARG A 131 -1.36 14.96 -10.62
N SER A 132 -1.31 15.04 -9.30
CA SER A 132 -1.79 16.18 -8.51
C SER A 132 -0.70 16.67 -7.56
N TYR A 133 0.44 17.04 -8.14
CA TYR A 133 1.67 17.38 -7.43
C TYR A 133 1.60 18.78 -6.80
N THR A 134 0.92 18.89 -5.66
CA THR A 134 0.81 20.15 -4.89
C THR A 134 1.54 20.03 -3.54
N PRO A 135 2.03 21.15 -2.97
CA PRO A 135 2.63 21.15 -1.63
C PRO A 135 1.68 20.57 -0.57
N GLU A 136 0.39 20.87 -0.67
CA GLU A 136 -0.63 20.37 0.25
C GLU A 136 -0.76 18.84 0.20
N ASN A 137 -0.85 18.25 -1.00
CA ASN A 137 -0.96 16.80 -1.16
C ASN A 137 0.30 16.08 -0.69
N ARG A 138 1.48 16.66 -0.94
CA ARG A 138 2.75 16.13 -0.43
C ARG A 138 2.81 16.18 1.10
N LYS A 139 2.39 17.30 1.70
CA LYS A 139 2.35 17.46 3.16
C LYS A 139 1.43 16.44 3.81
N LYS A 140 0.27 16.18 3.19
CA LYS A 140 -0.64 15.10 3.60
C LYS A 140 0.11 13.76 3.67
N VAL A 141 0.63 13.27 2.55
CA VAL A 141 1.32 11.97 2.53
C VAL A 141 2.51 11.93 3.49
N TRP A 142 3.29 13.01 3.55
CA TRP A 142 4.42 13.08 4.48
C TRP A 142 4.00 12.99 5.94
N SER A 143 2.91 13.68 6.33
CA SER A 143 2.39 13.60 7.70
C SER A 143 1.93 12.18 8.09
N ASP A 144 1.44 11.38 7.13
CA ASP A 144 1.07 9.99 7.38
C ASP A 144 2.32 9.14 7.64
N LEU A 145 3.37 9.32 6.83
CA LEU A 145 4.63 8.58 6.97
C LEU A 145 5.39 8.98 8.25
N GLN A 146 5.31 10.23 8.67
CA GLN A 146 5.87 10.68 9.95
C GLN A 146 5.23 9.96 11.14
N GLN A 147 3.92 9.71 11.10
CA GLN A 147 3.26 8.89 12.12
C GLN A 147 3.77 7.45 12.12
N VAL A 148 4.01 6.86 10.94
CA VAL A 148 4.59 5.52 10.82
C VAL A 148 5.99 5.48 11.43
N MET A 149 6.85 6.44 11.08
CA MET A 149 8.20 6.54 11.66
C MET A 149 8.15 6.65 13.18
N ALA A 150 7.29 7.51 13.73
CA ALA A 150 7.16 7.68 15.18
C ALA A 150 6.70 6.41 15.91
N ARG A 151 6.09 5.44 15.20
CA ARG A 151 5.65 4.16 15.77
C ARG A 151 6.70 3.05 15.69
N LEU A 152 7.63 3.13 14.73
CA LEU A 152 8.68 2.13 14.53
C LEU A 152 9.91 2.37 15.44
N VAL A 153 9.87 3.39 16.29
CA VAL A 153 10.93 3.76 17.24
C VAL A 153 10.60 3.23 18.63
#